data_AF-A0A183A8T3-F1
#
_entry.id   AF-A0A183A8T3-F1
#
_cell.length_a   1.000
_cell.length_b   1.000
_cell.length_c   1.000
_cell.angle_alpha   90.00
_cell.angle_beta   90.00
_cell.angle_gamma   90.00
#
_symmetry.space_group_name_H-M   'P 1'
#
loop_
_entity.id
_entity.type
_entity.pdbx_description
1 polymer ?
#
loop_
_entity_poly.entity_id
_entity_poly.type
_entity_poly.pdbx_seq_one_letter_code
_entity_poly.pdbx_strand_id
1 'polypeptide(L)'
;MVQLAFYEHRGRSCKQLLKENDGLISIELHATDSWPFPTSETRWILQFYSFCTRWCRVTQISCGGLRKHTTFGRVKFVKPNAALIVTGCFDQDPAAQRNYPHFCLYLSTKVTDAEFHSGSLLSGSLQRGNRRKGLWETTHYALVQRKEQIE
;
A
#
# COMPACT_ATOMS: atom_id res chain seq x y z
N MET A 1 -31.09 -1.19 -8.18
CA MET A 1 -30.27 -0.40 -9.12
C MET A 1 -29.10 0.18 -8.36
N VAL A 2 -27.99 -0.55 -8.25
CA VAL A 2 -26.82 -0.14 -7.44
C VAL A 2 -25.55 -0.07 -8.29
N GLN A 3 -25.51 -0.65 -9.50
CA GLN A 3 -24.29 -0.83 -10.31
C GLN A 3 -23.74 0.40 -11.06
N LEU A 4 -24.40 1.57 -11.06
CA LEU A 4 -23.97 2.71 -11.88
C LEU A 4 -22.85 3.54 -11.22
N ALA A 5 -22.89 3.77 -9.91
CA ALA A 5 -21.77 4.39 -9.18
C ALA A 5 -20.50 3.49 -9.15
N PHE A 6 -20.67 2.19 -9.46
CA PHE A 6 -19.62 1.16 -9.36
C PHE A 6 -18.63 1.22 -10.53
N TYR A 7 -19.06 1.72 -11.70
CA TYR A 7 -18.17 1.95 -12.83
C TYR A 7 -17.46 3.32 -12.80
N GLU A 8 -17.96 4.30 -12.03
CA GLU A 8 -17.38 5.65 -11.98
C GLU A 8 -15.98 5.71 -11.33
N HIS A 9 -15.60 4.69 -10.57
CA HIS A 9 -14.27 4.61 -9.96
C HIS A 9 -13.24 3.91 -10.85
N ARG A 10 -13.67 3.18 -11.90
CA ARG A 10 -12.75 2.59 -12.89
C ARG A 10 -12.13 3.71 -13.73
N GLY A 11 -10.86 4.00 -13.46
CA GLY A 11 -10.11 5.03 -14.20
C GLY A 11 -9.95 6.37 -13.49
N ARG A 12 -10.42 6.51 -12.24
CA ARG A 12 -10.06 7.69 -11.42
C ARG A 12 -8.57 7.70 -11.13
N SER A 13 -7.99 8.89 -11.05
CA SER A 13 -6.58 9.03 -10.70
C SER A 13 -6.36 8.67 -9.23
N CYS A 14 -5.24 8.02 -8.89
CA CYS A 14 -4.80 7.79 -7.51
C CYS A 14 -4.81 9.08 -6.70
N LYS A 15 -4.54 10.23 -7.33
CA LYS A 15 -4.55 11.54 -6.69
C LYS A 15 -5.95 11.99 -6.25
N GLN A 16 -7.00 11.64 -7.00
CA GLN A 16 -8.39 11.92 -6.61
C GLN A 16 -8.82 11.01 -5.45
N LEU A 17 -8.52 9.71 -5.53
CA LEU A 17 -8.82 8.76 -4.45
C LEU A 17 -8.10 9.13 -3.14
N LEU A 18 -6.89 9.68 -3.24
CA LEU A 18 -6.15 10.20 -2.09
C LEU A 18 -6.82 11.42 -1.45
N LYS A 19 -7.39 12.32 -2.26
CA LYS A 19 -8.11 13.50 -1.76
C LYS A 19 -9.42 13.12 -1.08
N GLU A 20 -10.15 12.16 -1.64
CA GLU A 20 -11.42 11.65 -1.06
C GLU A 20 -11.20 10.99 0.32
N ASN A 21 -10.02 10.44 0.57
CA ASN A 21 -9.69 9.76 1.83
C ASN A 21 -8.92 10.64 2.84
N ASP A 22 -8.99 11.97 2.72
CA ASP A 22 -8.23 12.93 3.54
C ASP A 22 -6.70 12.69 3.56
N GLY A 23 -6.18 12.07 2.50
CA GLY A 23 -4.78 11.66 2.44
C GLY A 23 -4.41 10.50 3.37
N LEU A 24 -5.36 9.72 3.88
CA LEU A 24 -5.09 8.54 4.71
C LEU A 24 -5.56 7.27 4.02
N ILE A 25 -4.63 6.39 3.67
CA ILE A 25 -4.92 5.09 3.04
C ILE A 25 -4.52 3.95 3.98
N SER A 26 -5.45 3.04 4.20
CA SER A 26 -5.20 1.76 4.86
C SER A 26 -4.95 0.68 3.82
N ILE A 27 -3.89 -0.07 4.00
CA ILE A 27 -3.46 -1.16 3.12
C ILE A 27 -3.44 -2.43 3.94
N GLU A 28 -4.08 -3.45 3.42
CA GLU A 28 -4.00 -4.82 3.92
C GLU A 28 -3.00 -5.58 3.07
N LEU A 29 -2.04 -6.21 3.73
CA LEU A 29 -0.99 -6.97 3.08
C LEU A 29 -1.23 -8.45 3.31
N HIS A 30 -1.46 -9.16 2.22
CA HIS A 30 -1.56 -10.61 2.19
C HIS A 30 -0.23 -11.19 1.78
N ALA A 31 0.37 -12.02 2.63
CA ALA A 31 1.65 -12.66 2.33
C ALA A 31 1.53 -13.54 1.08
N THR A 32 2.55 -13.50 0.23
CA THR A 32 2.65 -14.42 -0.91
C THR A 32 3.24 -15.75 -0.43
N ASP A 33 2.76 -16.88 -0.95
CA ASP A 33 3.18 -18.25 -0.54
C ASP A 33 4.70 -18.50 -0.64
N SER A 34 5.42 -17.68 -1.40
CA SER A 34 6.87 -17.74 -1.56
C SER A 34 7.66 -17.02 -0.46
N TRP A 35 7.00 -16.36 0.51
CA TRP A 35 7.70 -15.59 1.54
C TRP A 35 7.98 -16.45 2.78
N PRO A 36 9.26 -16.73 3.12
CA PRO A 36 9.63 -17.73 4.12
C PRO A 36 9.50 -17.25 5.57
N PHE A 37 9.05 -16.01 5.79
CA PHE A 37 8.93 -15.43 7.13
C PHE A 37 7.46 -15.30 7.51
N PRO A 38 7.10 -15.53 8.80
CA PRO A 38 5.74 -15.35 9.28
C PRO A 38 5.39 -13.87 9.18
N THR A 39 4.88 -13.48 8.03
CA THR A 39 4.31 -12.17 7.79
C THR A 39 2.86 -12.24 8.22
N SER A 40 2.67 -12.20 9.54
CA SER A 40 1.36 -12.02 10.14
C SER A 40 0.73 -10.77 9.54
N GLU A 41 -0.52 -10.86 9.07
CA GLU A 41 -1.30 -9.81 8.42
C GLU A 41 -0.91 -8.39 8.88
N THR A 42 -0.03 -7.75 8.10
CA THR A 42 0.45 -6.42 8.44
C THR A 42 -0.45 -5.40 7.78
N ARG A 43 -1.14 -4.60 8.58
CA ARG A 43 -1.88 -3.43 8.09
C ARG A 43 -0.91 -2.26 7.98
N TRP A 44 -0.80 -1.67 6.81
CA TRP A 44 -0.01 -0.46 6.60
C TRP A 44 -0.92 0.74 6.44
N ILE A 45 -0.54 1.84 7.07
CA ILE A 45 -1.24 3.11 6.95
C ILE A 45 -0.31 4.09 6.25
N LEU A 46 -0.73 4.56 5.08
CA LEU A 46 -0.07 5.65 4.37
C LEU A 46 -0.80 6.95 4.69
N GLN A 47 -0.09 7.86 5.33
CA GLN A 47 -0.54 9.22 5.56
C GLN A 47 0.21 10.17 4.63
N PHE A 48 -0.52 10.75 3.69
CA PHE A 48 -0.02 11.72 2.72
C PHE A 48 -0.19 13.12 3.30
N TYR A 49 0.86 13.91 3.23
CA TYR A 49 0.78 15.31 3.63
C TYR A 49 0.14 16.13 2.51
N SER A 50 -0.90 16.89 2.83
CA SER A 50 -1.60 17.78 1.87
C SER A 50 -0.65 18.75 1.17
N PHE A 51 0.38 19.22 1.88
CA PHE A 51 1.41 20.13 1.36
C PHE A 51 2.53 19.43 0.59
N CYS A 52 2.81 18.14 0.86
CA CYS A 52 3.95 17.41 0.34
C CYS A 52 3.52 16.11 -0.35
N THR A 53 3.01 16.20 -1.57
CA THR A 53 2.56 15.04 -2.37
C THR A 53 3.68 14.05 -2.76
N ARG A 54 4.95 14.42 -2.55
CA ARG A 54 6.14 13.60 -2.87
C ARG A 54 6.60 12.73 -1.70
N TRP A 55 6.03 12.91 -0.51
CA TRP A 55 6.40 12.19 0.70
C TRP A 55 5.14 11.71 1.41
N CYS A 56 5.20 10.53 1.99
CA CYS A 56 4.14 10.00 2.84
C CYS A 56 4.77 9.40 4.10
N ARG A 57 4.06 9.51 5.21
CA ARG A 57 4.37 8.74 6.41
C ARG A 57 3.77 7.34 6.25
N VAL A 58 4.60 6.32 6.38
CA VAL A 58 4.21 4.92 6.29
C VAL A 58 4.27 4.34 7.70
N THR A 59 3.13 3.90 8.21
CA THR A 59 3.02 3.26 9.52
C THR A 59 2.68 1.79 9.31
N GLN A 60 3.62 0.91 9.59
CA GLN A 60 3.40 -0.53 9.63
C GLN A 60 2.87 -0.93 11.01
N ILE A 61 1.73 -1.63 11.01
CA ILE A 61 1.11 -2.18 12.22
C ILE A 61 1.15 -3.71 12.11
N SER A 62 1.79 -4.38 13.06
CA SER A 62 1.81 -5.84 13.14
C SER A 62 0.55 -6.40 13.81
N CYS A 63 0.23 -7.69 13.60
CA CYS A 63 -0.88 -8.38 14.26
C CYS A 63 -0.97 -8.06 15.76
N GLY A 64 -2.17 -7.68 16.20
CA GLY A 64 -2.48 -7.27 17.58
C GLY A 64 -2.22 -5.80 17.91
N GLY A 65 -1.74 -4.97 16.98
CA GLY A 65 -1.57 -3.52 17.19
C GLY A 65 -0.43 -3.13 18.14
N LEU A 66 0.30 -4.11 18.68
CA LEU A 66 1.33 -3.96 19.72
C LEU A 66 2.62 -3.32 19.21
N ARG A 67 2.99 -3.52 17.94
CA ARG A 67 4.18 -2.91 17.34
C ARG A 67 3.79 -2.03 16.15
N LYS A 68 4.17 -0.77 16.26
CA LYS A 68 3.96 0.25 15.23
C LYS A 68 5.32 0.78 14.80
N HIS A 69 5.70 0.50 13.57
CA HIS A 69 6.92 1.07 12.98
C HIS A 69 6.49 2.20 12.04
N THR A 70 7.01 3.40 12.28
CA THR A 70 6.78 4.54 11.41
C THR A 70 8.03 4.83 10.59
N THR A 71 7.87 5.13 9.31
CA THR A 71 8.92 5.68 8.47
C THR A 71 8.38 6.72 7.49
N PHE A 72 9.28 7.44 6.83
CA PHE A 72 8.94 8.34 5.73
C PHE A 72 9.27 7.66 4.41
N GLY A 73 8.25 7.53 3.56
CA GLY A 73 8.34 7.03 2.21
C GLY A 73 8.34 8.18 1.19
N ARG A 74 9.10 8.01 0.11
CA ARG A 74 9.02 8.84 -1.08
C ARG A 74 7.98 8.29 -2.02
N VAL A 75 7.11 9.17 -2.48
CA VAL A 75 5.96 8.88 -3.33
C VAL A 75 6.26 9.30 -4.77
N LYS A 76 5.94 8.44 -5.73
CA LYS A 76 5.95 8.72 -7.16
C LYS A 76 4.65 8.26 -7.79
N PHE A 77 3.99 9.15 -8.51
CA PHE A 77 2.85 8.81 -9.35
C PHE A 77 3.36 8.43 -10.75
N VAL A 78 2.88 7.32 -11.29
CA VAL A 78 3.31 6.76 -12.58
C VAL A 78 2.12 6.64 -13.53
N LYS A 79 2.36 6.85 -14.84
CA LYS A 79 1.33 7.07 -15.88
C LYS A 79 0.52 8.35 -15.55
N PRO A 80 -0.54 8.78 -16.26
CA PRO A 80 -1.34 9.94 -15.80
C PRO A 80 -2.12 9.59 -14.52
N ASN A 81 -1.39 9.45 -13.40
CA ASN A 81 -1.86 9.16 -12.05
C ASN A 81 -2.64 7.85 -11.87
N ALA A 82 -2.40 6.82 -12.68
CA ALA A 82 -3.09 5.53 -12.56
C ALA A 82 -2.39 4.56 -11.57
N ALA A 83 -1.10 4.80 -11.32
CA ALA A 83 -0.31 4.00 -10.39
C ALA A 83 0.46 4.89 -9.41
N LEU A 84 0.71 4.34 -8.24
CA LEU A 84 1.38 4.95 -7.11
C LEU A 84 2.52 4.03 -6.67
N ILE A 85 3.72 4.58 -6.58
CA ILE A 85 4.88 3.89 -6.06
C ILE A 85 5.33 4.60 -4.79
N VAL A 86 5.40 3.87 -3.69
CA VAL A 86 5.92 4.34 -2.41
C VAL A 86 7.18 3.55 -2.09
N THR A 87 8.28 4.27 -1.89
CA THR A 87 9.57 3.67 -1.55
C THR A 87 10.07 4.22 -0.24
N GLY A 88 10.65 3.38 0.61
CA GLY A 88 11.22 3.82 1.87
C GLY A 88 12.10 2.75 2.50
N CYS A 89 12.46 2.97 3.75
CA CYS A 89 13.12 1.97 4.57
C CYS A 89 12.49 1.88 5.95
N PHE A 90 12.42 0.67 6.50
CA PHE A 90 12.14 0.46 7.90
C PHE A 90 13.42 -0.08 8.53
N ASP A 91 14.12 0.72 9.34
CA ASP A 91 15.37 0.28 9.95
C ASP A 91 15.14 -0.58 11.21
N GLN A 92 13.95 -0.48 11.80
CA GLN A 92 13.56 -1.13 13.06
C GLN A 92 12.66 -2.36 12.88
N ASP A 93 12.31 -2.69 11.64
CA ASP A 93 11.43 -3.82 11.29
C ASP A 93 12.24 -5.14 11.32
N PRO A 94 11.68 -6.28 11.77
CA PRO A 94 12.33 -7.59 11.70
C PRO A 94 12.91 -7.94 10.32
N ALA A 95 12.30 -7.48 9.22
CA ALA A 95 12.85 -7.66 7.87
C ALA A 95 14.19 -6.91 7.66
N ALA A 96 14.36 -5.75 8.30
CA ALA A 96 15.57 -4.94 8.25
C ALA A 96 16.77 -5.66 8.87
N GLN A 97 16.53 -6.32 10.01
CA GLN A 97 17.53 -7.11 10.73
C GLN A 97 18.06 -8.29 9.89
N ARG A 98 17.31 -8.69 8.85
CA ARG A 98 17.66 -9.79 7.95
C ARG A 98 18.19 -9.32 6.59
N ASN A 99 18.69 -8.09 6.50
CA ASN A 99 19.21 -7.44 5.28
C ASN A 99 18.18 -6.93 4.26
N TYR A 100 16.88 -6.85 4.62
CA TYR A 100 15.83 -6.30 3.76
C TYR A 100 15.22 -4.99 4.31
N PRO A 101 16.03 -3.93 4.57
CA PRO A 101 15.53 -2.70 5.19
C PRO A 101 14.68 -1.86 4.24
N HIS A 102 14.83 -2.02 2.92
CA HIS A 102 14.12 -1.21 1.95
C HIS A 102 12.82 -1.86 1.51
N PHE A 103 11.83 -1.02 1.20
CA PHE A 103 10.57 -1.46 0.63
C PHE A 103 10.20 -0.63 -0.60
N CYS A 104 9.49 -1.27 -1.51
CA CYS A 104 8.87 -0.67 -2.69
C CYS A 104 7.45 -1.20 -2.78
N LEU A 105 6.50 -0.33 -2.47
CA LEU A 105 5.08 -0.60 -2.60
C LEU A 105 4.60 -0.03 -3.93
N TYR A 106 4.01 -0.89 -4.75
CA TYR A 106 3.32 -0.52 -5.97
C TYR A 106 1.82 -0.67 -5.75
N LEU A 107 1.04 0.36 -6.03
CA LEU A 107 -0.43 0.37 -6.00
C LEU A 107 -0.97 0.90 -7.32
N SER A 108 -2.07 0.34 -7.79
CA SER A 108 -2.67 0.66 -9.07
C SER A 108 -4.19 0.71 -8.95
N THR A 109 -4.82 1.59 -9.72
CA THR A 109 -6.28 1.64 -9.86
C THR A 109 -6.83 0.57 -10.79
N LYS A 110 -5.94 -0.17 -11.47
CA LYS A 110 -6.29 -1.35 -12.25
C LYS A 110 -6.47 -2.56 -11.32
N VAL A 111 -7.62 -2.61 -10.67
CA VAL A 111 -8.08 -3.76 -9.88
C VAL A 111 -8.71 -4.81 -10.79
N THR A 112 -8.57 -6.09 -10.45
CA THR A 112 -9.26 -7.17 -11.16
C THR A 112 -10.74 -7.21 -10.79
N ASP A 113 -11.58 -7.89 -11.58
CA ASP A 113 -13.01 -8.02 -11.27
C ASP A 113 -13.23 -8.69 -9.90
N ALA A 114 -12.42 -9.68 -9.53
CA ALA A 114 -12.52 -10.37 -8.24
C ALA A 114 -12.20 -9.42 -7.06
N GLU A 115 -11.11 -8.66 -7.15
CA GLU A 115 -10.73 -7.65 -6.15
C GLU A 115 -11.75 -6.52 -6.05
N PHE A 116 -12.36 -6.18 -7.18
CA PHE A 116 -13.40 -5.16 -7.23
C PHE A 116 -14.66 -5.64 -6.49
N HIS A 117 -15.08 -6.89 -6.71
CA HIS A 117 -16.19 -7.49 -5.97
C HIS A 117 -15.89 -7.64 -4.48
N SER A 118 -14.62 -7.80 -4.09
CA SER A 118 -14.20 -7.83 -2.69
C SER A 118 -14.13 -6.43 -2.04
N GLY A 119 -14.50 -5.36 -2.75
CA GLY A 119 -14.50 -3.99 -2.22
C GLY A 119 -13.15 -3.28 -2.29
N SER A 120 -12.17 -3.82 -3.03
CA SER A 120 -10.84 -3.21 -3.17
C SER A 120 -10.88 -2.01 -4.13
N LEU A 121 -10.36 -0.87 -3.67
CA LEU A 121 -10.20 0.35 -4.46
C LEU A 121 -8.88 0.37 -5.25
N LEU A 122 -7.80 -0.11 -4.64
CA LEU A 122 -6.48 -0.22 -5.25
C LEU A 122 -5.92 -1.60 -4.96
N SER A 123 -5.17 -2.13 -5.90
CA SER A 123 -4.43 -3.36 -5.74
C SER A 123 -2.99 -3.22 -6.23
N GLY A 124 -2.12 -4.09 -5.76
CA GLY A 124 -0.72 -4.04 -6.11
C GLY A 124 0.15 -4.96 -5.27
N SER A 125 1.43 -4.67 -5.20
CA SER A 125 2.43 -5.57 -4.65
C SER A 125 3.43 -4.83 -3.79
N LEU A 126 3.83 -5.46 -2.69
CA LEU A 126 4.90 -5.00 -1.83
C LEU A 126 6.17 -5.82 -2.08
N GLN A 127 7.22 -5.12 -2.48
CA GLN A 127 8.56 -5.67 -2.55
C GLN A 127 9.38 -5.23 -1.35
N ARG A 128 10.13 -6.16 -0.77
CA ARG A 128 11.15 -5.89 0.25
C ARG A 128 12.51 -6.25 -0.33
N GLY A 129 13.55 -5.55 0.12
CA GLY A 129 14.82 -5.66 -0.56
C GLY A 129 15.96 -4.89 0.10
N ASN A 130 17.11 -5.01 -0.55
CA ASN A 130 18.26 -4.19 -0.30
C ASN A 130 18.63 -3.39 -1.54
N ARG A 131 18.28 -2.10 -1.55
CA ARG A 131 18.58 -1.20 -2.67
C ARG A 131 20.06 -1.15 -3.03
N ARG A 132 20.99 -1.30 -2.05
CA ARG A 132 22.43 -1.30 -2.32
C ARG A 132 22.91 -2.56 -3.02
N LYS A 133 22.29 -3.71 -2.72
CA LYS A 133 22.62 -5.01 -3.32
C LYS A 133 21.81 -5.31 -4.60
N GLY A 134 20.82 -4.48 -4.93
CA GLY A 134 19.92 -4.71 -6.07
C GLY A 134 18.96 -5.88 -5.87
N LEU A 135 18.86 -6.42 -4.66
CA LEU A 135 18.01 -7.56 -4.33
C LEU A 135 16.61 -7.05 -3.97
N TRP A 136 15.61 -7.49 -4.73
CA TRP A 136 14.20 -7.17 -4.50
C TRP A 136 13.38 -8.44 -4.64
N GLU A 137 12.55 -8.71 -3.63
CA GLU A 137 11.67 -9.87 -3.59
C GLU A 137 10.25 -9.39 -3.34
N THR A 138 9.30 -9.90 -4.12
CA THR A 138 7.88 -9.66 -3.87
C THR A 138 7.46 -10.49 -2.67
N THR A 139 6.92 -9.80 -1.68
CA THR A 139 6.67 -10.38 -0.34
C THR A 139 5.18 -10.49 -0.04
N HIS A 140 4.42 -9.48 -0.45
CA HIS A 140 2.98 -9.42 -0.17
C HIS A 140 2.23 -8.87 -1.37
N TYR A 141 0.99 -9.29 -1.46
CA TYR A 141 -0.05 -8.60 -2.21
C TYR A 141 -0.65 -7.48 -1.37
N ALA A 142 -0.83 -6.31 -1.96
CA ALA A 142 -1.31 -5.12 -1.27
C ALA A 142 -2.70 -4.75 -1.78
N LEU A 143 -3.67 -4.73 -0.86
CA LEU A 143 -5.05 -4.38 -1.13
C LEU A 143 -5.43 -3.14 -0.31
N VAL A 144 -6.13 -2.22 -0.97
CA VAL A 144 -6.72 -1.05 -0.30
C VAL A 144 -8.22 -1.24 -0.34
N GLN A 145 -8.81 -1.55 0.81
CA GLN A 145 -10.26 -1.64 0.92
C GLN A 145 -10.90 -0.26 0.93
N ARG A 146 -12.13 -0.18 0.41
CA ARG A 146 -12.99 0.98 0.59
C ARG A 146 -13.28 1.14 2.09
N LYS A 147 -13.18 2.37 2.62
CA LYS A 147 -13.83 2.65 3.91
C LYS A 147 -15.33 2.53 3.65
N GLU A 148 -15.94 1.44 4.08
CA GLU A 148 -17.40 1.44 4.23
C GLU A 148 -17.71 2.56 5.21
N GLN A 149 -18.41 3.59 4.72
CA GLN A 149 -19.10 4.52 5.60
C GLN A 149 -20.17 3.67 6.29
N ILE A 150 -19.83 3.15 7.47
CA ILE A 150 -20.84 2.69 8.41
C ILE A 150 -21.50 3.97 8.90
N GLU A 151 -22.62 4.34 8.27
CA GLU A 151 -23.60 5.28 8.83
C GLU A 151 -24.31 4.66 10.03
#